data_AF-A0A0B2VD45-F1
#
_entry.id   AF-A0A0B2VD45-F1
#
_cell.length_a   1.000
_cell.length_b   1.000
_cell.length_c   1.000
_cell.angle_alpha   90.00
_cell.angle_beta   90.00
_cell.angle_gamma   90.00
#
_symmetry.space_group_name_H-M   'P 1'
#
loop_
_entity.id
_entity.type
_entity.pdbx_description
1 polymer ?
#
loop_
_entity_poly.entity_id
_entity_poly.type
_entity_poly.pdbx_seq_one_letter_code
_entity_poly.pdbx_strand_id
1 'polypeptide(L)'
;MNLSLRNMRKLRPLLEDWLVYAETVAANGESIKELPRALSANLLNQRGSVTSGPNSSTAANSSTPINDLCSGTSGQSLRKRRSRTNYDATQRDTLEAFFNHTPYPNKETLAQLAVAVKLNPYIVKTWFCNRRQKVRREREFTYYEP
;
A
#
# COMPACT_ATOMS: atom_id res chain seq x y z
N MET A 1 -9.47 -6.15 16.09
CA MET A 1 -8.98 -5.96 14.70
C MET A 1 -7.85 -4.93 14.68
N ASN A 2 -6.68 -5.25 14.11
CA ASN A 2 -5.50 -4.36 14.05
C ASN A 2 -5.53 -3.38 12.86
N LEU A 3 -6.69 -2.80 12.55
CA LEU A 3 -6.88 -1.86 11.43
C LEU A 3 -7.43 -0.54 11.95
N SER A 4 -6.93 0.59 11.45
CA SER A 4 -7.43 1.90 11.86
C SER A 4 -8.88 2.10 11.38
N LEU A 5 -9.66 2.92 12.10
CA LEU A 5 -11.04 3.25 11.72
C LEU A 5 -11.14 3.80 10.29
N ARG A 6 -10.13 4.56 9.85
CA ARG A 6 -10.04 5.07 8.47
C ARG A 6 -9.79 3.97 7.45
N ASN A 7 -9.08 2.90 7.81
CA ASN A 7 -8.94 1.72 6.96
C ASN A 7 -10.24 0.91 6.95
N MET A 8 -10.87 0.71 8.11
CA MET A 8 -12.15 0.02 8.25
C MET A 8 -13.25 0.67 7.42
N ARG A 9 -13.38 2.01 7.44
CA ARG A 9 -14.36 2.73 6.62
C ARG A 9 -14.15 2.56 5.12
N LYS A 10 -12.90 2.36 4.68
CA LYS A 10 -12.59 2.12 3.26
C LYS A 10 -12.89 0.68 2.83
N LEU A 11 -12.69 -0.27 3.74
CA LEU A 11 -12.96 -1.68 3.49
C LEU A 11 -14.44 -2.01 3.59
N ARG A 12 -15.19 -1.31 4.45
CA ARG A 12 -16.60 -1.59 4.72
C ARG A 12 -17.47 -1.80 3.46
N PRO A 13 -17.55 -0.86 2.50
CA PRO A 13 -18.40 -1.07 1.31
C PRO A 13 -17.95 -2.26 0.46
N LEU A 14 -16.64 -2.51 0.39
CA LEU A 14 -16.09 -3.62 -0.38
C LEU A 14 -16.37 -4.98 0.27
N LEU A 15 -16.41 -5.01 1.61
CA LEU A 15 -16.77 -6.20 2.37
C LEU A 15 -18.28 -6.45 2.30
N GLU A 16 -19.10 -5.40 2.35
CA GLU A 16 -20.56 -5.49 2.17
C GLU A 16 -20.88 -6.05 0.77
N ASP A 17 -20.30 -5.50 -0.29
CA ASP A 17 -20.52 -6.01 -1.65
C ASP A 17 -20.00 -7.45 -1.82
N TRP A 18 -18.89 -7.81 -1.16
CA TRP A 18 -18.35 -9.18 -1.19
C TRP A 18 -19.26 -10.18 -0.48
N LEU A 19 -19.85 -9.81 0.66
CA LEU A 19 -20.77 -10.66 1.41
C LEU A 19 -22.02 -10.97 0.57
N VAL A 20 -22.63 -9.96 -0.04
CA VAL A 20 -23.79 -10.13 -0.94
C VAL A 20 -23.43 -11.06 -2.11
N TYR A 21 -22.25 -10.87 -2.72
CA TYR A 21 -21.80 -11.75 -3.78
C TYR A 21 -21.60 -13.20 -3.32
N ALA A 22 -20.98 -13.41 -2.16
CA ALA A 22 -20.76 -14.75 -1.61
C ALA A 22 -22.08 -15.47 -1.32
N GLU A 23 -23.07 -14.76 -0.77
CA GLU A 23 -24.41 -15.29 -0.49
C GLU A 23 -25.16 -15.68 -1.77
N THR A 24 -25.13 -14.83 -2.80
CA THR A 24 -25.79 -15.14 -4.09
C THR A 24 -25.16 -16.35 -4.79
N VAL A 25 -23.83 -16.45 -4.79
CA VAL A 25 -23.12 -17.60 -5.37
C VAL A 25 -23.43 -18.89 -4.61
N ALA A 26 -23.47 -18.82 -3.27
CA ALA A 26 -23.85 -19.95 -2.44
C ALA A 26 -25.31 -20.39 -2.67
N ALA A 27 -26.24 -19.43 -2.83
CA ALA A 27 -27.65 -19.71 -3.13
C ALA A 27 -27.85 -20.38 -4.50
N ASN A 28 -27.00 -20.06 -5.48
CA ASN A 28 -27.01 -20.66 -6.81
C ASN A 28 -26.28 -22.03 -6.87
N GLY A 29 -25.70 -22.48 -5.75
CA GLY A 29 -24.91 -23.72 -5.70
C GLY A 29 -23.60 -23.65 -6.49
N GLU A 30 -23.15 -22.45 -6.87
CA GLU A 30 -21.94 -22.24 -7.63
C GLU A 30 -20.73 -22.12 -6.70
N SER A 31 -19.59 -22.64 -7.14
CA SER A 31 -18.33 -22.49 -6.40
C SER A 31 -17.75 -21.10 -6.65
N ILE A 32 -17.33 -20.39 -5.58
CA ILE A 32 -16.61 -19.11 -5.68
C ILE A 32 -15.25 -19.35 -6.34
N LYS A 33 -15.21 -19.32 -7.67
CA LYS A 33 -13.99 -19.51 -8.45
C LYS A 33 -13.43 -18.19 -8.97
N GLU A 34 -14.27 -17.15 -9.10
CA GLU A 34 -13.90 -15.85 -9.68
C GLU A 34 -14.50 -14.69 -8.86
N LEU A 35 -13.69 -13.66 -8.57
CA LEU A 35 -14.14 -12.43 -7.93
C LEU A 35 -14.84 -11.53 -8.98
N PRO A 36 -16.00 -10.91 -8.69
CA PRO A 36 -16.68 -10.04 -9.64
C PRO A 36 -15.77 -8.90 -10.09
N ARG A 37 -15.79 -8.64 -11.39
CA ARG A 37 -15.01 -7.56 -12.02
C ARG A 37 -15.31 -6.18 -11.39
N ALA A 38 -16.53 -5.98 -10.88
CA ALA A 38 -16.94 -4.78 -10.14
C ALA A 38 -16.20 -4.59 -8.80
N LEU A 39 -16.03 -5.66 -8.00
CA LEU A 39 -15.25 -5.60 -6.76
C LEU A 39 -13.77 -5.36 -7.04
N SER A 40 -13.27 -5.99 -8.10
CA SER A 40 -11.88 -5.82 -8.56
C SER A 40 -11.58 -4.38 -9.00
N ALA A 41 -12.53 -3.69 -9.63
CA ALA A 41 -12.38 -2.30 -10.06
C ALA A 41 -12.46 -1.30 -8.89
N ASN A 42 -13.40 -1.50 -7.95
CA ASN A 42 -13.62 -0.59 -6.82
C ASN A 42 -12.45 -0.58 -5.82
N LEU A 43 -11.74 -1.69 -5.64
CA LEU A 43 -10.50 -1.77 -4.83
C LEU A 43 -9.36 -0.88 -5.35
N LEU A 44 -9.40 -0.50 -6.64
CA LEU A 44 -8.31 0.19 -7.33
C LEU A 44 -8.55 1.70 -7.48
N ASN A 45 -9.82 2.12 -7.52
CA ASN A 45 -10.21 3.51 -7.80
C ASN A 45 -10.18 4.44 -6.58
N GLN A 46 -9.98 3.95 -5.35
CA GLN A 46 -10.02 4.78 -4.14
C GLN A 46 -8.77 5.65 -3.87
N ARG A 47 -7.95 5.95 -4.88
CA ARG A 47 -6.77 6.85 -4.72
C ARG A 47 -6.71 8.00 -5.73
N GLY A 48 -7.87 8.59 -6.02
CA GLY A 48 -7.96 9.81 -6.82
C GLY A 48 -9.24 10.58 -6.56
N SER A 49 -9.32 11.27 -5.42
CA SER A 49 -10.18 12.46 -5.30
C SER A 49 -9.25 13.62 -5.00
N VAL A 50 -8.66 14.15 -6.07
CA VAL A 50 -8.16 15.52 -6.09
C VAL A 50 -9.32 16.37 -6.56
N THR A 51 -9.71 17.33 -5.73
CA THR A 51 -10.76 18.29 -5.99
C THR A 51 -10.37 19.11 -7.22
N SER A 52 -11.25 19.09 -8.23
CA SER A 52 -11.18 19.93 -9.40
C SER A 52 -11.24 21.40 -8.99
N GLY A 53 -10.22 22.18 -9.36
CA GLY A 53 -10.31 23.63 -9.48
C GLY A 53 -9.81 24.00 -10.88
N PRO A 54 -10.55 24.79 -11.67
CA PRO A 54 -10.08 25.23 -12.97
C PRO A 54 -9.11 26.40 -12.76
N ASN A 55 -8.00 26.43 -13.50
CA ASN A 55 -7.40 27.68 -13.97
C ASN A 55 -6.44 27.42 -15.13
N SER A 56 -6.57 28.29 -16.12
CA SER A 56 -6.05 28.26 -17.48
C SER A 56 -4.61 28.74 -17.62
N SER A 57 -4.04 28.51 -18.82
CA SER A 57 -2.84 29.14 -19.45
C SER A 57 -1.47 28.72 -18.88
N THR A 58 -0.38 28.48 -19.61
CA THR A 58 0.04 28.79 -21.00
C THR A 58 1.31 27.98 -21.36
N ALA A 59 1.45 27.62 -22.64
CA ALA A 59 2.65 27.61 -23.50
C ALA A 59 3.91 26.73 -23.21
N ALA A 60 4.19 25.87 -24.21
CA ALA A 60 5.44 25.74 -24.99
C ALA A 60 6.53 24.70 -24.65
N ASN A 61 6.78 23.89 -25.71
CA ASN A 61 8.02 23.33 -26.27
C ASN A 61 8.54 21.92 -25.91
N SER A 62 8.28 21.03 -26.90
CA SER A 62 9.26 20.29 -27.74
C SER A 62 10.14 19.18 -27.14
N SER A 63 9.84 17.93 -27.49
CA SER A 63 10.62 17.09 -28.44
C SER A 63 10.28 15.58 -28.26
N THR A 64 9.70 14.97 -29.28
CA THR A 64 9.51 13.52 -29.44
C THR A 64 10.83 12.82 -29.85
N PRO A 65 10.94 11.48 -29.74
CA PRO A 65 10.55 10.66 -30.90
C PRO A 65 9.63 9.48 -30.56
N ILE A 66 9.06 8.95 -31.63
CA ILE A 66 7.89 8.08 -31.76
C ILE A 66 8.32 6.60 -31.83
N ASN A 67 7.58 5.73 -31.14
CA ASN A 67 7.23 4.31 -31.40
C ASN A 67 6.82 3.73 -30.03
N ASP A 68 5.59 3.26 -29.77
CA ASP A 68 4.84 2.25 -30.50
C ASP A 68 3.36 2.60 -30.66
N LEU A 69 2.86 2.51 -31.90
CA LEU A 69 1.44 2.37 -32.20
C LEU A 69 1.06 0.90 -32.04
N CYS A 70 0.27 0.58 -31.02
CA CYS A 70 -0.58 -0.61 -31.02
C CYS A 70 -2.01 -0.17 -30.70
N SER A 71 -2.81 -0.06 -31.77
CA SER A 71 -4.27 0.01 -31.70
C SER A 71 -4.82 -1.29 -31.14
N GLY A 72 -5.64 -1.21 -30.10
CA GLY A 72 -6.52 -2.31 -29.74
C GLY A 72 -6.88 -2.38 -28.26
N THR A 73 -8.12 -2.00 -27.96
CA THR A 73 -8.87 -2.25 -26.72
C THR A 73 -8.61 -1.28 -25.56
N SER A 74 -9.70 -0.60 -25.20
CA SER A 74 -9.90 0.26 -24.06
C SER A 74 -9.72 -0.50 -22.74
N GLY A 75 -8.48 -0.83 -22.39
CA GLY A 75 -8.12 -1.38 -21.09
C GLY A 75 -7.61 -0.26 -20.20
N GLN A 76 -8.49 0.34 -19.38
CA GLN A 76 -8.06 1.21 -18.28
C GLN A 76 -7.01 0.45 -17.47
N SER A 77 -5.76 0.93 -17.52
CA SER A 77 -4.62 0.30 -16.85
C SER A 77 -4.92 0.14 -15.36
N LEU A 78 -5.20 -1.10 -14.94
CA LEU A 78 -5.32 -1.45 -13.54
C LEU A 78 -3.99 -1.08 -12.88
N ARG A 79 -3.96 0.01 -12.10
CA ARG A 79 -2.77 0.48 -11.38
C ARG A 79 -2.22 -0.62 -10.48
N LYS A 80 -1.24 -1.38 -10.98
CA LYS A 80 -0.57 -2.46 -10.23
C LYS A 80 -0.11 -1.92 -8.87
N ARG A 81 -0.57 -2.56 -7.78
CA ARG A 81 -0.09 -2.26 -6.42
C ARG A 81 1.43 -2.42 -6.39
N ARG A 82 2.12 -1.50 -5.72
CA ARG A 82 3.58 -1.61 -5.54
C ARG A 82 3.88 -2.93 -4.82
N SER A 83 4.78 -3.73 -5.39
CA SER A 83 5.18 -5.01 -4.83
C SER A 83 5.75 -4.85 -3.42
N ARG A 84 5.49 -5.82 -2.56
CA ARG A 84 6.00 -5.83 -1.17
C ARG A 84 7.45 -6.26 -1.18
N THR A 85 8.28 -5.60 -0.37
CA THR A 85 9.63 -6.07 -0.08
C THR A 85 9.57 -7.14 1.00
N ASN A 86 10.20 -8.30 0.76
CA ASN A 86 10.44 -9.32 1.76
C ASN A 86 11.84 -9.13 2.33
N TYR A 87 11.95 -9.17 3.65
CA TYR A 87 13.23 -9.09 4.34
C TYR A 87 13.78 -10.50 4.57
N ASP A 88 15.10 -10.65 4.56
CA ASP A 88 15.79 -11.85 5.05
C ASP A 88 15.89 -11.83 6.59
N ALA A 89 16.19 -12.96 7.21
CA ALA A 89 16.34 -13.04 8.67
C ALA A 89 17.44 -12.08 9.16
N THR A 90 18.62 -12.14 8.53
CA THR A 90 19.77 -11.28 8.82
C THR A 90 19.46 -9.78 8.68
N GLN A 91 18.66 -9.41 7.67
CA GLN A 91 18.21 -8.04 7.48
C GLN A 91 17.29 -7.58 8.62
N ARG A 92 16.36 -8.43 9.07
CA ARG A 92 15.49 -8.12 10.21
C ARG A 92 16.31 -7.93 11.48
N ASP A 93 17.22 -8.85 11.77
CA ASP A 93 18.05 -8.82 12.97
C ASP A 93 18.92 -7.56 13.01
N THR A 94 19.53 -7.21 11.88
CA THR A 94 20.34 -5.98 11.77
C THR A 94 19.50 -4.72 12.00
N LEU A 95 18.31 -4.66 11.40
CA LEU A 95 17.39 -3.52 11.57
C LEU A 95 16.89 -3.41 13.03
N GLU A 96 16.60 -4.54 13.68
CA GLU A 96 16.16 -4.58 15.08
C GLU A 96 17.27 -4.21 16.05
N ALA A 97 18.48 -4.74 15.86
CA ALA A 97 19.65 -4.37 16.66
C ALA A 97 19.90 -2.86 16.56
N PHE A 98 19.89 -2.29 15.35
CA PHE A 98 20.07 -0.86 15.16
C PHE A 98 18.95 -0.05 15.83
N PHE A 99 17.69 -0.51 15.73
CA PHE A 99 16.54 0.16 16.33
C PHE A 99 16.66 0.28 17.85
N ASN A 100 17.18 -0.74 18.53
CA ASN A 100 17.34 -0.73 19.99
C ASN A 100 18.32 0.36 20.46
N HIS A 101 19.33 0.69 19.64
CA HIS A 101 20.27 1.77 19.92
C HIS A 101 19.73 3.14 19.48
N THR A 102 19.18 3.22 18.26
CA THR A 102 18.73 4.49 17.67
C THR A 102 17.36 4.33 16.98
N PRO A 103 16.24 4.53 17.69
CA PRO A 103 14.88 4.40 17.13
C PRO A 103 14.51 5.49 16.09
N TYR A 104 15.25 6.60 16.08
CA TYR A 104 15.05 7.77 15.24
C TYR A 104 16.34 8.11 14.46
N PRO A 105 16.77 7.26 13.52
CA PRO A 105 17.95 7.55 12.72
C PRO A 105 17.70 8.74 11.79
N ASN A 106 18.75 9.55 11.58
CA ASN A 106 18.71 10.66 10.62
C ASN A 106 18.79 10.14 9.16
N LYS A 107 18.69 11.05 8.18
CA LYS A 107 18.70 10.70 6.75
C LYS A 107 20.00 10.00 6.32
N GLU A 108 21.14 10.46 6.82
CA GLU A 108 22.45 9.94 6.46
C GLU A 108 22.66 8.53 7.02
N THR A 109 22.37 8.35 8.31
CA THR A 109 22.41 7.05 8.98
C THR A 109 21.48 6.03 8.33
N LEU A 110 20.28 6.45 7.90
CA LEU A 110 19.37 5.59 7.15
C LEU A 110 19.96 5.14 5.80
N ALA A 111 20.70 6.03 5.12
CA ALA A 111 21.34 5.69 3.85
C ALA A 111 22.49 4.70 4.05
N GLN A 112 23.32 4.89 5.07
CA GLN A 112 24.41 3.96 5.42
C GLN A 112 23.86 2.57 5.79
N LEU A 113 22.82 2.53 6.63
CA LEU A 113 22.16 1.28 7.01
C LEU A 113 21.54 0.58 5.80
N ALA A 114 20.91 1.33 4.90
CA ALA A 114 20.33 0.80 3.67
C ALA A 114 21.36 0.13 2.76
N VAL A 115 22.57 0.69 2.66
CA VAL A 115 23.70 0.06 1.96
C VAL A 115 24.09 -1.25 2.65
N ALA A 116 24.24 -1.24 3.97
CA ALA A 116 24.64 -2.43 4.74
C ALA A 116 23.64 -3.59 4.57
N VAL A 117 22.33 -3.32 4.62
CA VAL A 117 21.29 -4.35 4.44
C VAL A 117 20.88 -4.58 2.99
N LYS A 118 21.49 -3.87 2.02
CA LYS A 118 21.19 -3.93 0.57
C LYS A 118 19.73 -3.66 0.22
N LEU A 119 19.13 -2.64 0.83
CA LEU A 119 17.75 -2.23 0.59
C LEU A 119 17.66 -0.77 0.12
N ASN A 120 16.52 -0.39 -0.46
CA ASN A 120 16.28 1.01 -0.78
C ASN A 120 16.11 1.83 0.52
N PRO A 121 16.73 3.02 0.66
CA PRO A 121 16.60 3.87 1.84
C PRO A 121 15.15 4.20 2.23
N TYR A 122 14.24 4.28 1.24
CA TYR A 122 12.81 4.47 1.48
C TYR A 122 12.17 3.29 2.22
N ILE A 123 12.61 2.06 1.92
CA ILE A 123 12.12 0.83 2.56
C ILE A 123 12.61 0.78 4.01
N VAL A 124 13.88 1.12 4.26
CA VAL A 124 14.43 1.21 5.62
C VAL A 124 13.67 2.27 6.43
N LYS A 125 13.49 3.48 5.89
CA LYS A 125 12.66 4.53 6.54
C LYS A 125 11.26 4.03 6.90
N THR A 126 10.60 3.35 5.97
CA THR A 126 9.25 2.79 6.17
C THR A 126 9.25 1.72 7.27
N TRP A 127 10.28 0.88 7.31
CA TRP A 127 10.46 -0.11 8.36
C TRP A 127 10.55 0.54 9.75
N PHE A 128 11.37 1.58 9.91
CA PHE A 128 11.49 2.31 11.19
C PHE A 128 10.15 2.95 11.62
N CYS A 129 9.42 3.56 10.67
CA CYS A 129 8.08 4.09 10.95
C CYS A 129 7.12 3.00 11.44
N ASN A 130 7.08 1.87 10.75
CA ASN A 130 6.21 0.75 11.11
C ASN A 130 6.63 0.11 12.44
N ARG A 131 7.94 0.00 12.71
CA ARG A 131 8.44 -0.55 13.97
C ARG A 131 8.05 0.32 15.15
N ARG A 132 8.18 1.65 15.04
CA ARG A 132 7.70 2.59 16.07
C ARG A 132 6.19 2.51 16.28
N GLN A 133 5.40 2.36 15.21
CA GLN A 133 3.96 2.15 15.34
C GLN A 133 3.63 0.86 16.08
N LYS A 134 4.39 -0.22 15.84
CA LYS A 134 4.25 -1.48 16.57
C LYS A 134 4.55 -1.29 18.06
N VAL A 135 5.67 -0.66 18.42
CA VAL A 135 6.02 -0.37 19.84
C VAL A 135 4.96 0.49 20.53
N ARG A 136 4.44 1.53 19.85
CA ARG A 136 3.37 2.36 20.41
C ARG A 136 2.12 1.54 20.71
N ARG A 137 1.69 0.68 19.78
CA ARG A 137 0.54 -0.21 19.99
C ARG A 137 0.78 -1.24 21.09
N GLU A 138 1.99 -1.78 21.19
CA GLU A 138 2.37 -2.72 22.26
C GLU A 138 2.30 -2.05 23.64
N ARG A 139 2.83 -0.82 23.77
CA ARG A 139 2.74 -0.05 25.04
C ARG A 139 1.31 0.30 25.43
N GLU A 140 0.50 0.72 24.46
CA GLU A 140 -0.94 0.99 24.66
C GLU A 140 -1.69 -0.28 25.14
N PHE A 141 -1.28 -1.46 24.67
CA PHE A 141 -1.88 -2.73 25.09
C PHE A 141 -1.45 -3.14 26.50
N THR A 142 -0.17 -2.98 26.86
CA THR A 142 0.34 -3.38 28.19
C THR A 142 -0.14 -2.50 29.35
N TYR A 143 -0.67 -1.30 29.08
CA TYR A 143 -1.18 -0.38 30.11
C TYR A 143 -2.65 -0.65 30.50
N TYR A 144 -3.30 -1.61 29.83
CA TYR A 144 -4.68 -2.04 30.04
C TYR A 144 -4.75 -3.48 30.61
N GLU A 145 -3.83 -3.85 31.48
CA GLU A 145 -3.98 -5.04 32.34
C GLU A 145 -4.62 -4.59 33.68
N PRO A 146 -5.71 -5.23 34.15
CA PRO A 146 -6.38 -4.91 35.42
C PRO A 146 -5.54 -5.19 36.67
#